data_AF-A0A537C0D0-F1
#
_entry.id   AF-A0A537C0D0-F1
#
_cell.length_a   1.000
_cell.length_b   1.000
_cell.length_c   1.000
_cell.angle_alpha   90.00
_cell.angle_beta   90.00
_cell.angle_gamma   90.00
#
_symmetry.space_group_name_H-M   'P 1'
#
loop_
_entity.id
_entity.type
_entity.pdbx_description
1 polymer ?
#
loop_
_entity_poly.entity_id
_entity_poly.type
_entity_poly.pdbx_seq_one_letter_code
_entity_poly.pdbx_strand_id
1 'polypeptide(L)'
;MKTQHAVEQFLYRQAELLDSKQWQAWIDLFAADGIYWMPPEPSHKTWEGMPAIFAEDRNLMDVRMKRVLHPDAWSQRPLWETNHVVSNVIVEKELRNGDVEVRSRFHMMELRRDDVRHFAGSYRHHLKKTRDG
;
A
#
# COMPACT_ATOMS: atom_id res chain seq x y z
N MET A 1 6.96 14.85 17.07
CA MET A 1 5.50 14.67 17.17
C MET A 1 4.75 15.08 15.90
N LYS A 2 5.01 16.26 15.32
CA LYS A 2 4.30 16.70 14.09
C LYS A 2 4.52 15.77 12.88
N THR A 3 5.75 15.36 12.59
CA THR A 3 6.06 14.42 11.48
C THR A 3 5.39 13.08 11.68
N GLN A 4 5.51 12.49 12.88
CA GLN A 4 4.88 11.23 13.25
C GLN A 4 3.37 11.25 12.97
N HIS A 5 2.67 12.26 13.48
CA HIS A 5 1.23 12.39 13.27
C HIS A 5 0.86 12.55 11.78
N ALA A 6 1.61 13.38 11.04
CA ALA A 6 1.36 13.57 9.60
C ALA A 6 1.52 12.25 8.81
N VAL A 7 2.55 11.46 9.14
CA VAL A 7 2.79 10.15 8.55
C VAL A 7 1.67 9.16 8.91
N GLU A 8 1.26 9.11 10.17
CA GLU A 8 0.12 8.30 10.61
C GLU A 8 -1.13 8.63 9.82
N GLN A 9 -1.50 9.92 9.73
CA GLN A 9 -2.68 10.35 8.97
C GLN A 9 -2.56 10.00 7.48
N PHE A 10 -1.38 10.12 6.88
CA PHE A 10 -1.14 9.71 5.50
C PHE A 10 -1.37 8.20 5.30
N LEU A 11 -0.81 7.36 6.18
CA LEU A 11 -0.97 5.90 6.08
C LEU A 11 -2.41 5.45 6.37
N TYR A 12 -3.12 6.14 7.27
CA TYR A 12 -4.56 5.88 7.51
C TYR A 12 -5.39 6.23 6.28
N ARG A 13 -5.08 7.37 5.62
CA ARG A 13 -5.74 7.74 4.36
C ARG A 13 -5.44 6.73 3.25
N GLN A 14 -4.21 6.23 3.16
CA GLN A 14 -3.87 5.19 2.19
C GLN A 14 -4.72 3.92 2.38
N ALA A 15 -4.86 3.47 3.64
CA ALA A 15 -5.72 2.34 4.00
C ALA A 15 -7.19 2.60 3.65
N GLU A 16 -7.73 3.76 4.01
CA GLU A 16 -9.11 4.17 3.71
C GLU A 16 -9.39 4.14 2.20
N LEU A 17 -8.46 4.60 1.36
CA LEU A 17 -8.63 4.57 -0.09
C LEU A 17 -8.72 3.14 -0.65
N LEU A 18 -7.96 2.20 -0.07
CA LEU A 18 -8.06 0.79 -0.45
C LEU A 18 -9.38 0.17 0.00
N ASP A 19 -9.77 0.39 1.26
CA ASP A 19 -10.98 -0.18 1.85
C ASP A 19 -12.26 0.37 1.21
N SER A 20 -12.24 1.65 0.79
CA SER A 20 -13.32 2.28 0.02
C SER A 20 -13.22 2.06 -1.49
N LYS A 21 -12.28 1.22 -1.96
CA LYS A 21 -12.09 0.85 -3.37
C LYS A 21 -11.80 2.05 -4.29
N GLN A 22 -11.23 3.12 -3.75
CA GLN A 22 -10.78 4.32 -4.47
C GLN A 22 -9.39 4.10 -5.09
N TRP A 23 -9.30 3.11 -5.99
CA TRP A 23 -8.05 2.61 -6.57
C TRP A 23 -7.20 3.71 -7.22
N GLN A 24 -7.80 4.55 -8.07
CA GLN A 24 -7.05 5.59 -8.76
C GLN A 24 -6.42 6.58 -7.78
N ALA A 25 -7.17 7.01 -6.77
CA ALA A 25 -6.68 7.92 -5.75
C ALA A 25 -5.55 7.29 -4.92
N TRP A 26 -5.58 5.97 -4.69
CA TRP A 26 -4.48 5.25 -4.05
C TRP A 26 -3.24 5.19 -4.94
N ILE A 27 -3.40 4.91 -6.23
CA ILE A 27 -2.30 4.89 -7.21
C ILE A 27 -1.65 6.27 -7.33
N ASP A 28 -2.45 7.34 -7.27
CA ASP A 28 -1.96 8.72 -7.35
C ASP A 28 -1.16 9.18 -6.12
N LEU A 29 -1.15 8.40 -5.03
CA LEU A 29 -0.24 8.64 -3.89
C LEU A 29 1.22 8.25 -4.22
N PHE A 30 1.46 7.44 -5.25
CA PHE A 30 2.81 7.03 -5.63
C PHE A 30 3.50 8.13 -6.45
N ALA A 31 4.76 8.37 -6.13
CA ALA A 31 5.63 9.19 -6.98
C ALA A 31 5.74 8.58 -8.39
N ALA A 32 6.14 9.39 -9.37
CA ALA A 32 6.31 8.90 -10.75
C ALA A 32 7.31 7.73 -10.86
N ASP A 33 8.28 7.68 -9.96
CA ASP A 33 9.29 6.63 -9.81
C ASP A 33 8.98 5.65 -8.65
N GLY A 34 7.78 5.70 -8.08
CA GLY A 34 7.38 4.88 -6.96
C GLY A 34 7.10 3.43 -7.37
N ILE A 35 7.60 2.48 -6.55
CA ILE A 35 7.40 1.05 -6.75
C ILE A 35 6.70 0.45 -5.53
N TYR A 36 5.61 -0.28 -5.75
CA TYR A 36 5.03 -1.17 -4.75
C TYR A 36 5.67 -2.54 -4.86
N TRP A 37 6.36 -2.96 -3.80
CA TRP A 37 7.16 -4.17 -3.81
C TRP A 37 6.87 -5.06 -2.60
N MET A 38 6.65 -6.35 -2.88
CA MET A 38 6.56 -7.41 -1.90
C MET A 38 7.52 -8.54 -2.30
N PRO A 39 8.60 -8.75 -1.54
CA PRO A 39 9.53 -9.84 -1.83
C PRO A 39 8.93 -11.21 -1.46
N PRO A 40 9.42 -12.30 -2.07
CA PRO A 40 9.08 -13.65 -1.65
C PRO A 40 9.70 -14.00 -0.29
N GLU A 41 10.82 -13.33 0.07
CA GLU A 41 11.55 -13.56 1.31
C GLU A 41 12.01 -12.24 1.96
N PRO A 42 12.00 -12.12 3.29
CA PRO A 42 12.44 -10.90 4.00
C PRO A 42 13.92 -10.50 3.78
N SER A 43 14.73 -11.46 3.32
CA SER A 43 16.17 -11.27 3.04
C SER A 43 16.41 -10.40 1.80
N HIS A 44 15.51 -10.44 0.82
CA HIS A 44 15.65 -9.68 -0.43
C HIS A 44 15.62 -8.17 -0.15
N LYS A 45 16.51 -7.43 -0.82
CA LYS A 45 16.70 -5.98 -0.64
C LYS A 45 16.34 -5.14 -1.87
N THR A 46 16.09 -5.80 -3.00
CA THR A 46 15.68 -5.16 -4.25
C THR A 46 14.73 -6.08 -5.01
N TRP A 47 13.90 -5.49 -5.86
CA TRP A 47 13.07 -6.20 -6.84
C TRP A 47 13.82 -6.42 -8.16
N GLU A 48 14.87 -5.65 -8.44
CA GLU A 48 15.58 -5.70 -9.71
C GLU A 48 16.35 -7.01 -9.86
N GLY A 49 16.06 -7.74 -10.94
CA GLY A 49 16.71 -9.02 -11.25
C GLY A 49 16.35 -10.16 -10.29
N MET A 50 15.34 -9.98 -9.42
CA MET A 50 14.89 -11.00 -8.47
C MET A 50 13.40 -11.29 -8.61
N PRO A 51 12.94 -12.53 -8.38
CA PRO A 51 11.52 -12.82 -8.26
C PRO A 51 10.86 -11.99 -7.15
N ALA A 52 9.67 -11.50 -7.42
CA ALA A 52 8.84 -10.73 -6.48
C ALA A 52 7.40 -11.26 -6.49
N ILE A 53 6.72 -11.22 -5.34
CA ILE A 53 5.28 -11.48 -5.28
C ILE A 53 4.54 -10.31 -5.96
N PHE A 54 4.98 -9.09 -5.65
CA PHE A 54 4.59 -7.85 -6.35
C PHE A 54 5.83 -7.00 -6.58
N ALA A 55 5.96 -6.40 -7.76
CA ALA A 55 6.90 -5.34 -8.07
C ALA A 55 6.25 -4.49 -9.16
N GLU A 56 5.51 -3.46 -8.75
CA GLU A 56 4.61 -2.71 -9.62
C GLU A 56 4.91 -1.22 -9.58
N ASP A 57 5.07 -0.63 -10.76
CA ASP A 57 4.99 0.82 -10.95
C ASP A 57 3.53 1.25 -11.12
N ARG A 58 3.29 2.56 -11.26
CA ARG A 58 1.94 3.10 -11.46
C ARG A 58 1.23 2.52 -12.69
N ASN A 59 1.95 2.22 -13.77
CA ASN A 59 1.36 1.66 -14.98
C ASN A 59 0.84 0.23 -14.75
N LEU A 60 1.62 -0.60 -14.06
CA LEU A 60 1.22 -1.95 -13.69
C LEU A 60 0.07 -1.95 -12.69
N MET A 61 0.07 -1.01 -11.73
CA MET A 61 -1.06 -0.82 -10.83
C MET A 61 -2.34 -0.43 -11.58
N ASP A 62 -2.26 0.45 -12.57
CA ASP A 62 -3.40 0.84 -13.41
C ASP A 62 -3.96 -0.36 -14.19
N VAL A 63 -3.08 -1.20 -14.75
CA VAL A 63 -3.49 -2.46 -15.41
C VAL A 63 -4.19 -3.39 -14.43
N ARG A 64 -3.66 -3.53 -13.20
CA ARG A 64 -4.27 -4.33 -12.13
C ARG A 64 -5.64 -3.78 -11.73
N MET A 65 -5.77 -2.47 -11.53
CA MET A 65 -7.04 -1.80 -11.25
C MET A 65 -8.07 -2.11 -12.36
N LYS A 66 -7.70 -1.89 -13.63
CA LYS A 66 -8.59 -2.17 -14.78
C LYS A 66 -9.04 -3.63 -14.81
N ARG A 67 -8.16 -4.57 -14.46
CA ARG A 67 -8.49 -5.99 -14.37
C ARG A 67 -9.46 -6.28 -13.20
N VAL A 68 -9.27 -5.65 -12.04
CA VAL A 68 -10.16 -5.80 -10.88
C VAL A 68 -11.55 -5.24 -11.18
N LEU A 69 -11.63 -4.14 -11.91
CA LEU A 69 -12.88 -3.46 -12.27
C LEU A 69 -13.57 -4.03 -13.52
N HIS A 70 -12.93 -4.97 -14.24
CA HIS A 70 -13.50 -5.50 -15.46
C HIS A 70 -14.83 -6.24 -15.18
N PRO A 71 -15.89 -6.03 -15.98
CA PRO A 71 -17.20 -6.68 -15.76
C PRO A 71 -17.13 -8.22 -15.70
N ASP A 72 -16.19 -8.80 -16.45
CA ASP A 72 -15.93 -10.24 -16.49
C ASP A 72 -14.85 -10.71 -15.50
N ALA A 73 -14.51 -9.90 -14.49
CA ALA A 73 -13.70 -10.34 -13.36
C ALA A 73 -14.54 -11.23 -12.44
N TRP A 74 -14.81 -12.47 -12.87
CA TRP A 74 -15.66 -13.44 -12.17
C TRP A 74 -15.21 -13.69 -10.72
N SER A 75 -13.91 -13.63 -10.46
CA SER A 75 -13.35 -13.73 -9.12
C SER A 75 -13.80 -12.59 -8.19
N GLN A 76 -14.13 -11.41 -8.72
CA GLN A 76 -14.53 -10.22 -7.97
C GLN A 76 -16.05 -10.03 -7.85
N ARG A 77 -16.85 -10.89 -8.52
CA ARG A 77 -18.31 -10.90 -8.38
C ARG A 77 -18.86 -11.12 -6.97
N PRO A 78 -18.23 -11.96 -6.10
CA PRO A 78 -18.56 -11.90 -4.68
C PRO A 78 -17.95 -10.61 -4.15
N LEU A 79 -18.79 -9.58 -4.01
CA LEU A 79 -18.46 -8.30 -3.39
C LEU A 79 -17.60 -8.57 -2.15
N TRP A 80 -16.30 -8.29 -2.27
CA TRP A 80 -15.35 -8.48 -1.21
C TRP A 80 -15.16 -7.14 -0.50
N GLU A 81 -14.99 -7.21 0.81
CA GLU A 81 -14.76 -6.04 1.64
C GLU A 81 -13.42 -6.22 2.36
N THR A 82 -12.63 -5.15 2.43
CA THR A 82 -11.37 -5.14 3.16
C THR A 82 -11.44 -4.17 4.33
N ASN A 83 -10.64 -4.44 5.35
CA ASN A 83 -10.42 -3.54 6.46
C ASN A 83 -8.95 -3.61 6.87
N HIS A 84 -8.24 -2.48 6.75
CA HIS A 84 -6.84 -2.35 7.11
C HIS A 84 -6.69 -1.60 8.45
N VAL A 85 -6.18 -2.30 9.46
CA VAL A 85 -5.70 -1.69 10.69
C VAL A 85 -4.20 -1.46 10.56
N VAL A 86 -3.79 -0.20 10.44
CA VAL A 86 -2.38 0.21 10.42
C VAL A 86 -1.97 0.72 11.80
N SER A 87 -0.88 0.16 12.33
CA SER A 87 -0.37 0.51 13.67
C SER A 87 1.15 0.42 13.73
N ASN A 88 1.71 0.70 14.91
CA ASN A 88 3.16 0.69 15.18
C ASN A 88 3.95 1.49 14.13
N VAL A 89 3.40 2.64 13.74
CA VAL A 89 4.03 3.57 12.81
C VAL A 89 5.26 4.15 13.50
N ILE A 90 6.43 4.00 12.88
CA ILE A 90 7.70 4.46 13.39
C ILE A 90 8.41 5.17 12.24
N VAL A 91 8.63 6.48 12.38
CA VAL A 91 9.54 7.22 11.51
C VAL A 91 10.96 6.82 11.86
N GLU A 92 11.59 6.03 10.99
CA GLU A 92 12.95 5.51 11.18
C GLU A 92 14.00 6.58 10.82
N LYS A 93 13.67 7.47 9.87
CA LYS A 93 14.57 8.53 9.41
C LYS A 93 13.78 9.71 8.83
N GLU A 94 14.27 10.93 9.08
CA GLU A 94 13.81 12.15 8.42
C GLU A 94 15.02 12.82 7.74
N LEU A 95 14.91 13.03 6.43
CA LEU A 95 15.96 13.62 5.60
C LEU A 95 15.85 15.15 5.60
N ARG A 96 16.95 15.83 5.24
CA ARG A 96 17.00 17.30 5.21
C ARG A 96 16.00 17.95 4.25
N ASN A 97 15.58 17.23 3.22
CA ASN A 97 14.55 17.66 2.26
C ASN A 97 13.12 17.38 2.73
N GLY A 98 12.93 16.78 3.92
CA GLY A 98 11.63 16.44 4.49
C GLY A 98 11.12 15.05 4.12
N ASP A 99 11.84 14.30 3.27
CA ASP A 99 11.50 12.91 2.97
C ASP A 99 11.70 12.05 4.22
N VAL A 100 10.90 10.98 4.34
CA VAL A 100 10.92 10.11 5.51
C VAL A 100 10.96 8.63 5.15
N GLU A 101 11.72 7.86 5.92
CA GLU A 101 11.68 6.40 5.91
C GLU A 101 10.84 5.95 7.11
N VAL A 102 9.80 5.14 6.85
CA VAL A 102 8.80 4.77 7.84
C VAL A 102 8.58 3.28 7.83
N ARG A 103 8.49 2.69 9.02
CA ARG A 103 8.01 1.33 9.20
C ARG A 103 6.65 1.33 9.89
N SER A 104 5.75 0.47 9.46
CA SER A 104 4.46 0.24 10.13
C SER A 104 4.10 -1.24 10.13
N ARG A 105 3.10 -1.61 10.92
CA ARG A 105 2.47 -2.93 10.93
C ARG A 105 1.07 -2.81 10.37
N PHE A 106 0.60 -3.90 9.75
CA PHE A 106 -0.79 -3.99 9.31
C PHE A 106 -1.42 -5.31 9.74
N HIS A 107 -2.71 -5.24 10.03
CA HIS A 107 -3.64 -6.35 9.98
C HIS A 107 -4.70 -6.01 8.95
N MET A 108 -4.91 -6.88 7.98
CA MET A 108 -5.91 -6.70 6.93
C MET A 108 -6.85 -7.89 6.99
N MET A 109 -8.14 -7.59 7.19
CA MET A 109 -9.20 -8.56 7.06
C MET A 109 -9.84 -8.41 5.69
N GLU A 110 -10.14 -9.52 5.05
CA GLU A 110 -10.91 -9.54 3.83
C GLU A 110 -12.09 -10.49 4.01
N LEU A 111 -13.30 -9.95 3.94
CA LEU A 111 -14.52 -10.74 3.84
C LEU A 111 -14.77 -11.02 2.37
N ARG A 112 -14.89 -12.31 2.02
CA ARG A 112 -15.26 -12.73 0.68
C ARG A 112 -16.30 -13.82 0.75
N ARG A 113 -17.54 -13.47 0.40
CA ARG A 113 -18.73 -14.29 0.67
C ARG A 113 -18.86 -14.49 2.19
N ASP A 114 -18.71 -15.73 2.65
CA ASP A 114 -18.86 -16.13 4.05
C ASP A 114 -17.50 -16.37 4.74
N ASP A 115 -16.40 -16.30 4.00
CA ASP A 115 -15.05 -16.55 4.50
C ASP A 115 -14.33 -15.24 4.85
N VAL A 116 -13.71 -15.21 6.03
CA VAL A 116 -12.80 -14.13 6.43
C VAL A 116 -11.36 -14.62 6.29
N ARG A 117 -10.59 -13.91 5.47
CA ARG A 117 -9.14 -14.10 5.35
C ARG A 117 -8.41 -13.03 6.16
N HIS A 118 -7.32 -13.44 6.79
CA HIS A 118 -6.48 -12.56 7.59
C HIS A 118 -5.09 -12.47 6.97
N PHE A 119 -4.65 -11.25 6.74
CA PHE A 119 -3.29 -10.93 6.34
C PHE A 119 -2.68 -10.04 7.40
N ALA A 120 -1.40 -10.25 7.69
CA ALA A 120 -0.67 -9.42 8.62
C ALA A 120 0.79 -9.30 8.17
N GLY A 121 1.42 -8.19 8.52
CA GLY A 121 2.81 -7.97 8.13
C GLY A 121 3.34 -6.61 8.54
N SER A 122 4.36 -6.17 7.83
CA SER A 122 4.97 -4.86 8.00
C SER A 122 5.15 -4.18 6.65
N TYR A 123 4.92 -2.88 6.62
CA TYR A 123 5.32 -2.04 5.51
C TYR A 123 6.62 -1.31 5.82
N ARG A 124 7.41 -1.07 4.78
CA ARG A 124 8.43 -0.02 4.74
C ARG A 124 8.06 0.96 3.65
N HIS A 125 7.96 2.23 4.02
CA HIS A 125 7.65 3.31 3.11
C HIS A 125 8.84 4.26 3.01
N HIS A 126 9.15 4.66 1.79
CA HIS A 126 10.04 5.79 1.50
C HIS A 126 9.13 6.89 0.95
N LEU A 127 8.78 7.85 1.81
CA LEU A 127 7.81 8.89 1.49
C LEU A 127 8.53 10.17 1.08
N LYS A 128 8.09 10.75 -0.03
CA LYS A 128 8.60 12.04 -0.52
C LYS A 128 7.74 13.17 0.00
N LYS A 129 8.36 14.24 0.51
CA LYS A 129 7.63 15.44 0.92
C LYS A 129 7.11 16.17 -0.33
N THR A 130 5.82 16.48 -0.35
CA THR A 130 5.21 17.24 -1.45
C THR A 130 4.80 18.64 -0.99
N ARG A 131 4.37 19.48 -1.93
CA ARG A 131 3.84 20.82 -1.61
C ARG A 131 2.53 20.75 -0.82
N ASP A 132 1.75 19.71 -1.04
CA ASP A 132 0.42 19.53 -0.44
C ASP A 132 0.46 18.84 0.92
N GLY A 133 1.64 18.39 1.35
CA GLY A 133 1.83 17.69 2.62
C GLY A 133 2.58 16.40 2.43
#